data_AF-A0A6J2YU68-F1
#
_entry.id   AF-A0A6J2YU68-F1
#
_cell.length_a   1.000
_cell.length_b   1.000
_cell.length_c   1.000
_cell.angle_alpha   90.00
_cell.angle_beta   90.00
_cell.angle_gamma   90.00
#
_symmetry.space_group_name_H-M   'P 1'
#
loop_
_entity.id
_entity.type
_entity.pdbx_description
1 polymer ?
#
loop_
_entity_poly.entity_id
_entity_poly.type
_entity_poly.pdbx_seq_one_letter_code
_entity_poly.pdbx_strand_id
1 'polypeptide(L)'
;MTDQSTTTAMETDQSNNDLIVNPDTLQELPTARRSRANLNEDQKEKVLNFLVTFAEEIYNMIRMQTPAADASYIGLGMQVTAIVFHTFNIKRQSTYGRTANQLAKMGQAREFSLNFLGTSCSLKDIELEKKMVEIATIFGLLFRQYRAGDAENWYSTAAPYLDFFSGYRHRLGELRSGHTNMPVRKANGIITSFPVASYGITALITF
;
A
#
# COMPACT_ATOMS: atom_id res chain seq x y z
N MET A 1 -15.19 56.01 6.26
CA MET A 1 -14.20 55.79 5.18
C MET A 1 -12.85 55.59 5.81
N THR A 2 -12.44 54.33 5.95
CA THR A 2 -11.03 53.90 6.00
C THR A 2 -11.04 52.39 5.84
N ASP A 3 -10.86 51.94 4.60
CA ASP A 3 -10.65 50.55 4.21
C ASP A 3 -9.41 50.00 4.91
N GLN A 4 -9.56 48.87 5.60
CA GLN A 4 -8.45 48.00 5.95
C GLN A 4 -8.40 46.86 4.94
N SER A 5 -7.65 47.08 3.87
CA SER A 5 -7.24 46.03 2.94
C SER A 5 -6.12 45.21 3.58
N THR A 6 -6.47 44.08 4.19
CA THR A 6 -5.48 43.09 4.62
C THR A 6 -5.00 42.32 3.38
N THR A 7 -3.87 42.75 2.83
CA THR A 7 -3.19 42.08 1.72
C THR A 7 -2.67 40.72 2.20
N THR A 8 -3.36 39.64 1.84
CA THR A 8 -2.83 38.28 2.01
C THR A 8 -1.65 38.11 1.07
N ALA A 9 -0.44 38.01 1.63
CA ALA A 9 0.76 37.70 0.87
C ALA A 9 0.58 36.33 0.20
N MET A 10 0.61 36.30 -1.13
CA MET A 10 0.80 35.06 -1.89
C MET A 10 2.22 34.56 -1.59
N GLU A 11 2.33 33.45 -0.86
CA GLU A 11 3.55 32.65 -0.86
C GLU A 11 3.77 32.13 -2.29
N THR A 12 4.73 32.75 -2.99
CA THR A 12 5.26 32.20 -4.22
C THR A 12 6.06 30.95 -3.89
N ASP A 13 5.50 29.80 -4.26
CA ASP A 13 6.14 28.49 -4.22
C ASP A 13 7.46 28.55 -5.00
N GLN A 14 8.57 28.78 -4.28
CA GLN A 14 9.91 28.73 -4.84
C GLN A 14 10.21 27.27 -5.20
N SER A 15 10.03 26.94 -6.48
CA SER A 15 10.56 25.72 -7.05
C SER A 15 12.09 25.74 -6.94
N ASN A 16 12.63 25.15 -5.87
CA ASN A 16 14.05 24.86 -5.75
C ASN A 16 14.44 23.87 -6.85
N ASN A 17 14.95 24.41 -7.96
CA ASN A 17 15.56 23.65 -9.05
C ASN A 17 16.93 23.13 -8.58
N ASP A 18 16.93 22.08 -7.77
CA ASP A 18 18.15 21.30 -7.55
C ASP A 18 18.59 20.75 -8.93
N LEU A 19 19.86 20.92 -9.30
CA LEU A 19 20.45 20.40 -10.54
C LEU A 19 21.23 19.13 -10.21
N ILE A 20 21.06 18.07 -11.00
CA ILE A 20 21.89 16.86 -10.90
C ILE A 20 23.00 16.97 -11.94
N VAL A 21 24.25 16.89 -11.51
CA VAL A 21 25.41 16.89 -12.42
C VAL A 21 25.64 15.46 -12.92
N ASN A 22 25.61 15.26 -14.24
CA ASN A 22 26.03 14.00 -14.84
C ASN A 22 27.54 13.80 -14.59
N PRO A 23 27.97 12.72 -13.91
CA PRO A 23 29.38 12.53 -13.55
C PRO A 23 30.31 12.32 -14.76
N ASP A 24 29.79 11.89 -15.91
CA ASP A 24 30.59 11.58 -17.10
C ASP A 24 30.70 12.76 -18.06
N THR A 25 29.68 13.63 -18.09
CA THR A 25 29.63 14.79 -19.02
C THR A 25 29.69 16.13 -18.32
N LEU A 26 29.68 16.14 -16.98
CA LEU A 26 29.59 17.34 -16.12
C LEU A 26 28.41 18.27 -16.46
N GLN A 27 27.43 17.77 -17.22
CA GLN A 27 26.28 18.54 -17.64
C GLN A 27 25.24 18.57 -16.51
N GLU A 28 24.79 19.77 -16.17
CA GLU A 28 23.67 19.98 -15.23
C GLU A 28 22.37 19.58 -15.92
N LEU A 29 21.74 18.53 -15.40
CA LEU A 29 20.44 18.08 -15.85
C LEU A 29 19.36 18.68 -14.95
N PRO A 30 18.29 19.28 -15.53
CA PRO A 30 17.17 19.74 -14.75
C PRO A 30 16.54 18.54 -14.05
N THR A 31 16.54 18.55 -12.73
CA THR A 31 15.81 17.53 -11.98
C THR A 31 14.33 17.81 -12.22
N ALA A 32 13.66 16.97 -13.01
CA ALA A 32 12.21 16.91 -13.03
C ALA A 32 11.74 16.33 -11.68
N ARG A 33 11.99 17.05 -10.58
CA ARG A 33 11.30 16.78 -9.32
C ARG A 33 9.84 17.00 -9.63
N ARG A 34 9.11 15.88 -9.72
CA ARG A 34 7.64 15.91 -9.74
C ARG A 34 7.24 16.78 -8.56
N SER A 35 6.41 17.79 -8.82
CA SER A 35 5.87 18.64 -7.75
C SER A 35 5.36 17.72 -6.65
N ARG A 36 5.77 17.99 -5.40
CA ARG A 36 5.23 17.26 -4.27
C ARG A 36 3.73 17.54 -4.28
N ALA A 37 2.92 16.51 -4.52
CA ALA A 37 1.49 16.64 -4.37
C ALA A 37 1.23 16.96 -2.89
N ASN A 38 0.82 18.17 -2.58
CA ASN A 38 0.28 18.53 -1.27
C ASN A 38 -1.08 17.86 -1.15
N LEU A 39 -1.06 16.58 -0.79
CA LEU A 39 -2.24 15.79 -0.51
C LEU A 39 -2.92 16.38 0.75
N ASN A 40 -4.23 16.58 0.67
CA ASN A 40 -5.07 17.05 1.78
C ASN A 40 -4.94 16.09 2.98
N GLU A 41 -4.61 16.60 4.17
CA GLU A 41 -4.39 15.81 5.38
C GLU A 41 -5.63 14.99 5.79
N ASP A 42 -6.82 15.58 5.73
CA ASP A 42 -8.08 14.87 6.00
C ASP A 42 -8.28 13.71 5.02
N GLN A 43 -7.90 13.90 3.75
CA GLN A 43 -8.01 12.84 2.75
C GLN A 43 -6.97 11.74 2.97
N LYS A 44 -5.75 12.07 3.42
CA LYS A 44 -4.72 11.08 3.77
C LYS A 44 -5.22 10.18 4.90
N GLU A 45 -5.76 10.76 5.95
CA GLU A 45 -6.27 10.02 7.10
C GLU A 45 -7.41 9.08 6.69
N LYS A 46 -8.39 9.59 5.94
CA LYS A 46 -9.49 8.77 5.42
C LYS A 46 -8.99 7.59 4.58
N VAL A 47 -8.04 7.84 3.68
CA VAL A 47 -7.48 6.80 2.80
C VAL A 47 -6.69 5.77 3.60
N LEU A 48 -5.88 6.19 4.57
CA LEU A 48 -5.12 5.29 5.42
C LEU A 48 -6.05 4.41 6.27
N ASN A 49 -7.03 5.03 6.93
CA ASN A 49 -8.02 4.32 7.75
C ASN A 49 -8.84 3.33 6.91
N PHE A 50 -9.23 3.70 5.68
CA PHE A 50 -9.85 2.79 4.73
C PHE A 50 -8.98 1.57 4.41
N LEU A 51 -7.71 1.77 4.07
CA LEU A 51 -6.80 0.68 3.69
C LEU A 51 -6.55 -0.26 4.88
N VAL A 52 -6.36 0.29 6.08
CA VAL A 52 -6.16 -0.50 7.31
C VAL A 52 -7.43 -1.29 7.64
N THR A 53 -8.59 -0.64 7.65
CA THR A 53 -9.87 -1.30 7.96
C THR A 53 -10.18 -2.41 6.97
N PHE A 54 -9.89 -2.21 5.68
CA PHE A 54 -10.07 -3.26 4.68
C PHE A 54 -9.10 -4.43 4.87
N ALA A 55 -7.83 -4.16 5.23
CA ALA A 55 -6.89 -5.21 5.56
C ALA A 55 -7.34 -6.03 6.78
N GLU A 56 -7.85 -5.36 7.82
CA GLU A 56 -8.42 -6.01 9.01
C GLU A 56 -9.63 -6.88 8.67
N GLU A 57 -10.52 -6.42 7.79
CA GLU A 57 -11.67 -7.21 7.35
C GLU A 57 -11.22 -8.48 6.60
N ILE A 58 -10.19 -8.38 5.76
CA ILE A 58 -9.60 -9.58 5.12
C ILE A 58 -9.08 -10.55 6.18
N TYR A 59 -8.38 -10.06 7.20
CA TYR A 59 -7.93 -10.91 8.30
C TYR A 59 -9.09 -11.58 9.04
N ASN A 60 -10.19 -10.86 9.28
CA ASN A 60 -11.39 -11.43 9.89
C ASN A 60 -12.01 -12.53 9.02
N MET A 61 -12.12 -12.31 7.71
CA MET A 61 -12.58 -13.32 6.75
C MET A 61 -11.71 -14.58 6.76
N ILE A 62 -10.39 -14.42 6.88
CA ILE A 62 -9.44 -15.54 7.00
C ILE A 62 -9.62 -16.26 8.34
N ARG A 63 -9.75 -15.53 9.46
CA ARG A 63 -9.92 -16.11 10.80
C ARG A 63 -11.22 -16.90 10.95
N MET A 64 -12.28 -16.51 10.24
CA MET A 64 -13.53 -17.28 10.21
C MET A 64 -13.35 -18.67 9.58
N GLN A 65 -12.44 -18.81 8.61
CA GLN A 65 -12.13 -20.11 7.99
C GLN A 65 -11.02 -20.87 8.74
N THR A 66 -10.03 -20.13 9.23
CA THR A 66 -8.83 -20.66 9.90
C THR A 66 -8.57 -19.86 11.18
N PRO A 67 -9.14 -20.26 12.34
CA PRO A 67 -9.00 -19.50 13.60
C PRO A 67 -7.56 -19.34 14.09
N ALA A 68 -6.65 -20.22 13.66
CA ALA A 68 -5.21 -20.14 13.96
C ALA A 68 -4.47 -19.03 13.17
N ALA A 69 -5.16 -18.29 12.29
CA ALA A 69 -4.56 -17.21 11.53
C ALA A 69 -4.17 -16.03 12.44
N ASP A 70 -2.86 -15.83 12.60
CA ASP A 70 -2.31 -14.71 13.35
C ASP A 70 -1.85 -13.58 12.42
N ALA A 71 -2.26 -12.34 12.74
CA ALA A 71 -1.82 -11.15 12.05
C ALA A 71 -0.32 -10.87 12.27
N SER A 72 0.28 -11.41 13.33
CA SER A 72 1.72 -11.33 13.58
C SER A 72 2.57 -12.11 12.55
N TYR A 73 1.96 -13.07 11.84
CA TYR A 73 2.66 -13.86 10.83
C TYR A 73 2.87 -13.03 9.55
N ILE A 74 4.11 -12.59 9.34
CA ILE A 74 4.49 -11.66 8.26
C ILE A 74 4.11 -12.20 6.88
N GLY A 75 4.25 -13.51 6.66
CA GLY A 75 3.89 -14.14 5.39
C GLY A 75 2.40 -14.04 5.05
N LEU A 76 1.52 -13.96 6.05
CA LEU A 76 0.09 -13.75 5.89
C LEU A 76 -0.18 -12.28 5.63
N GLY A 77 0.47 -11.36 6.37
CA GLY A 77 0.36 -9.92 6.12
C GLY A 77 0.80 -9.51 4.72
N MET A 78 1.83 -10.15 4.18
CA MET A 78 2.23 -9.97 2.78
C MET A 78 1.15 -10.42 1.79
N GLN A 79 0.47 -11.55 2.05
CA GLN A 79 -0.61 -12.03 1.19
C GLN A 79 -1.83 -11.12 1.29
N VAL A 80 -2.22 -10.68 2.50
CA VAL A 80 -3.31 -9.71 2.73
C VAL A 80 -3.03 -8.40 2.00
N THR A 81 -1.80 -7.88 2.12
CA THR A 81 -1.37 -6.67 1.41
C THR A 81 -1.50 -6.80 -0.10
N ALA A 82 -1.10 -7.96 -0.65
CA ALA A 82 -1.22 -8.23 -2.08
C ALA A 82 -2.69 -8.28 -2.52
N ILE A 83 -3.58 -8.84 -1.69
CA ILE A 83 -5.03 -8.83 -1.91
C ILE A 83 -5.55 -7.40 -1.92
N VAL A 84 -5.23 -6.58 -0.90
CA VAL A 84 -5.62 -5.16 -0.83
C VAL A 84 -5.23 -4.42 -2.10
N PHE A 85 -3.97 -4.56 -2.51
CA PHE A 85 -3.44 -3.95 -3.73
C PHE A 85 -4.18 -4.42 -4.99
N HIS A 86 -4.44 -5.72 -5.10
CA HIS A 86 -5.09 -6.32 -6.27
C HIS A 86 -6.55 -5.87 -6.38
N THR A 87 -7.34 -6.05 -5.31
CA THR A 87 -8.76 -5.69 -5.26
C THR A 87 -8.93 -4.19 -5.50
N PHE A 88 -8.07 -3.34 -4.92
CA PHE A 88 -8.09 -1.90 -5.19
C PHE A 88 -7.89 -1.59 -6.67
N ASN A 89 -6.88 -2.19 -7.30
CA ASN A 89 -6.58 -1.91 -8.70
C ASN A 89 -7.66 -2.45 -9.64
N ILE A 90 -8.20 -3.65 -9.39
CA ILE A 90 -9.35 -4.18 -10.15
C ILE A 90 -10.52 -3.23 -10.03
N LYS A 91 -10.90 -2.85 -8.80
CA LYS A 91 -12.05 -1.98 -8.58
C LYS A 91 -11.85 -0.62 -9.23
N ARG A 92 -10.69 -0.01 -9.05
CA ARG A 92 -10.31 1.25 -9.70
C ARG A 92 -10.47 1.15 -11.20
N GLN A 93 -9.87 0.12 -11.83
CA GLN A 93 -9.91 -0.10 -13.28
C GLN A 93 -11.32 -0.38 -13.80
N SER A 94 -12.13 -1.18 -13.08
CA SER A 94 -13.53 -1.47 -13.43
C SER A 94 -14.36 -0.19 -13.59
N THR A 95 -14.00 0.86 -12.86
CA THR A 95 -14.69 2.14 -12.85
C THR A 95 -14.40 3.00 -14.10
N TYR A 96 -13.37 2.69 -14.89
CA TYR A 96 -13.03 3.41 -16.13
C TYR A 96 -13.74 2.87 -17.39
N GLY A 97 -14.61 1.86 -17.28
CA GLY A 97 -15.37 1.32 -18.42
C GLY A 97 -14.56 0.47 -19.41
N ARG A 98 -15.14 0.21 -20.61
CA ARG A 98 -14.78 -0.83 -21.61
C ARG A 98 -13.31 -0.89 -22.05
N THR A 99 -12.47 0.09 -21.75
CA THR A 99 -11.04 0.11 -22.13
C THR A 99 -10.13 -0.58 -21.09
N ALA A 100 -10.60 -0.80 -19.86
CA ALA A 100 -9.85 -1.43 -18.77
C ALA A 100 -9.97 -2.99 -18.71
N ASN A 101 -10.36 -3.58 -19.83
CA ASN A 101 -11.10 -4.84 -19.89
C ASN A 101 -10.30 -6.12 -19.58
N GLN A 102 -8.98 -6.11 -19.43
CA GLN A 102 -8.25 -7.38 -19.22
C GLN A 102 -8.24 -7.82 -17.75
N LEU A 103 -7.89 -6.93 -16.81
CA LEU A 103 -7.88 -7.29 -15.38
C LEU A 103 -9.29 -7.46 -14.80
N ALA A 104 -10.24 -6.58 -15.17
CA ALA A 104 -11.61 -6.64 -14.67
C ALA A 104 -12.40 -7.85 -15.21
N LYS A 105 -12.19 -8.25 -16.48
CA LYS A 105 -12.82 -9.48 -17.02
C LYS A 105 -12.20 -10.75 -16.45
N MET A 106 -10.94 -10.68 -16.02
CA MET A 106 -10.24 -11.80 -15.40
C MET A 106 -10.67 -12.04 -13.94
N GLY A 107 -11.21 -11.04 -13.23
CA GLY A 107 -11.56 -11.13 -11.79
C GLY A 107 -12.89 -11.84 -11.46
N GLN A 108 -13.82 -11.96 -12.43
CA GLN A 108 -15.22 -12.35 -12.14
C GLN A 108 -15.44 -13.79 -11.62
N ALA A 109 -14.41 -14.62 -11.55
CA ALA A 109 -14.45 -15.96 -10.95
C ALA A 109 -13.17 -16.32 -10.19
N ARG A 110 -12.37 -15.32 -9.78
CA ARG A 110 -11.09 -15.56 -9.11
C ARG A 110 -11.25 -15.76 -7.61
N GLU A 111 -10.44 -16.66 -7.11
CA GLU A 111 -10.23 -16.87 -5.69
C GLU A 111 -8.77 -16.63 -5.36
N PHE A 112 -8.54 -15.95 -4.24
CA PHE A 112 -7.22 -15.82 -3.65
C PHE A 112 -6.97 -17.03 -2.76
N SER A 113 -6.19 -17.97 -3.27
CA SER A 113 -5.69 -19.09 -2.45
C SER A 113 -4.57 -18.59 -1.55
N LEU A 114 -4.81 -18.64 -0.25
CA LEU A 114 -3.89 -18.24 0.81
C LEU A 114 -3.31 -19.49 1.44
N ASN A 115 -1.99 -19.53 1.59
CA ASN A 115 -1.29 -20.64 2.25
C ASN A 115 -0.39 -20.10 3.36
N PHE A 116 -0.57 -20.60 4.58
CA PHE A 116 0.24 -20.24 5.74
C PHE A 116 0.18 -21.34 6.79
N LEU A 117 1.30 -21.61 7.48
CA LEU A 117 1.39 -22.59 8.58
C LEU A 117 0.82 -23.99 8.26
N GLY A 118 0.94 -24.45 7.02
CA GLY A 118 0.39 -25.76 6.58
C GLY A 118 -1.14 -25.78 6.39
N THR A 119 -1.82 -24.66 6.66
CA THR A 119 -3.23 -24.44 6.35
C THR A 119 -3.41 -23.67 5.05
N SER A 120 -4.52 -23.95 4.36
CA SER A 120 -4.97 -23.23 3.18
C SER A 120 -6.37 -22.67 3.41
N CYS A 121 -6.64 -21.49 2.87
CA CYS A 121 -7.97 -20.92 2.78
C CYS A 121 -8.13 -20.17 1.46
N SER A 122 -9.37 -19.86 1.11
CA SER A 122 -9.69 -19.22 -0.16
C SER A 122 -10.64 -18.06 0.06
N LEU A 123 -10.35 -16.91 -0.56
CA LEU A 123 -11.22 -15.73 -0.53
C LEU A 123 -11.68 -15.38 -1.95
N LYS A 124 -12.97 -15.16 -2.13
CA LYS A 124 -13.54 -14.81 -3.44
C LYS A 124 -13.34 -13.34 -3.74
N ASP A 125 -12.84 -13.03 -4.95
CA ASP A 125 -12.60 -11.65 -5.38
C ASP A 125 -13.88 -10.80 -5.34
N ILE A 126 -15.02 -11.38 -5.71
CA ILE A 126 -16.32 -10.67 -5.69
C ILE A 126 -16.79 -10.28 -4.28
N GLU A 127 -16.46 -11.06 -3.27
CA GLU A 127 -16.80 -10.74 -1.87
C GLU A 127 -15.89 -9.64 -1.35
N LEU A 128 -14.60 -9.72 -1.68
CA LEU A 128 -13.60 -8.72 -1.36
C LEU A 128 -13.90 -7.36 -2.02
N GLU A 129 -14.31 -7.34 -3.28
CA GLU A 129 -14.72 -6.12 -3.97
C GLU A 129 -15.93 -5.46 -3.30
N LYS A 130 -16.94 -6.26 -2.92
CA LYS A 130 -18.13 -5.76 -2.21
C LYS A 130 -17.74 -5.13 -0.87
N LYS A 131 -16.90 -5.83 -0.09
CA LYS A 131 -16.40 -5.34 1.20
C LYS A 131 -15.55 -4.08 1.06
N MET A 132 -14.69 -4.02 0.05
CA MET A 132 -13.91 -2.83 -0.24
C MET A 132 -14.80 -1.62 -0.53
N VAL A 133 -15.87 -1.79 -1.32
CA VAL A 133 -16.81 -0.70 -1.63
C VAL A 133 -17.59 -0.27 -0.40
N GLU A 134 -18.05 -1.22 0.42
CA GLU A 134 -18.75 -0.96 1.69
C GLU A 134 -17.89 -0.09 2.61
N ILE A 135 -16.64 -0.51 2.84
CA ILE A 135 -15.69 0.20 3.72
C ILE A 135 -15.29 1.55 3.13
N ALA A 136 -15.03 1.63 1.83
CA ALA A 136 -14.72 2.90 1.18
C ALA A 136 -15.88 3.91 1.34
N THR A 137 -17.13 3.44 1.29
CA THR A 137 -18.32 4.28 1.50
C THR A 137 -18.38 4.82 2.93
N ILE A 138 -18.03 4.02 3.94
CA ILE A 138 -17.95 4.48 5.35
C ILE A 138 -17.01 5.67 5.51
N PHE A 139 -15.88 5.68 4.78
CA PHE A 139 -14.91 6.78 4.81
C PHE A 139 -15.18 7.90 3.80
N GLY A 140 -16.31 7.86 3.08
CA GLY A 140 -16.65 8.85 2.05
C GLY A 140 -15.77 8.78 0.79
N LEU A 141 -15.13 7.64 0.55
CA LEU A 141 -14.20 7.38 -0.55
C LEU A 141 -14.90 6.63 -1.70
N LEU A 142 -15.77 7.32 -2.43
CA LEU A 142 -16.51 6.68 -3.51
C LEU A 142 -15.60 6.32 -4.68
N PHE A 143 -15.71 5.08 -5.15
CA PHE A 143 -15.07 4.66 -6.40
C PHE A 143 -15.80 5.29 -7.58
N ARG A 144 -15.13 6.20 -8.29
CA ARG A 144 -15.62 6.87 -9.49
C ARG A 144 -14.56 6.99 -10.57
N GLN A 145 -14.99 7.32 -11.79
CA GLN A 145 -14.06 7.56 -12.89
C GLN A 145 -13.30 8.86 -12.63
N TYR A 146 -11.97 8.83 -12.75
CA TYR A 146 -11.16 10.04 -12.62
C TYR A 146 -11.53 11.07 -13.68
N ARG A 147 -11.65 12.33 -13.25
CA ARG A 147 -11.81 13.50 -14.11
C ARG A 147 -10.74 14.52 -13.75
N ALA A 148 -10.16 15.18 -14.75
CA ALA A 148 -9.21 16.26 -14.51
C ALA A 148 -9.89 17.38 -13.71
N GLY A 149 -9.27 17.82 -12.62
CA GLY A 149 -9.84 18.83 -11.70
C GLY A 149 -10.74 18.27 -10.60
N ASP A 150 -10.90 16.95 -10.47
CA ASP A 150 -11.63 16.34 -9.36
C ASP A 150 -10.81 16.42 -8.05
N ALA A 151 -11.10 17.43 -7.22
CA ALA A 151 -10.43 17.67 -5.94
C ALA A 151 -10.68 16.56 -4.90
N GLU A 152 -11.75 15.80 -5.07
CA GLU A 152 -12.12 14.71 -4.18
C GLU A 152 -11.59 13.35 -4.68
N ASN A 153 -10.90 13.31 -5.83
CA ASN A 153 -10.23 12.10 -6.31
C ASN A 153 -9.12 11.69 -5.33
N TRP A 154 -9.27 10.51 -4.74
CA TRP A 154 -8.41 10.00 -3.68
C TRP A 154 -7.47 8.89 -4.17
N TYR A 155 -7.54 8.49 -5.44
CA TYR A 155 -6.68 7.43 -5.98
C TYR A 155 -5.19 7.80 -5.97
N SER A 156 -4.86 9.08 -6.21
CA SER A 156 -3.50 9.60 -6.14
C SER A 156 -2.96 9.61 -4.69
N THR A 157 -3.86 9.71 -3.72
CA THR A 157 -3.56 9.62 -2.28
C THR A 157 -3.34 8.17 -1.85
N ALA A 158 -4.10 7.21 -2.40
CA ALA A 158 -3.97 5.79 -2.11
C ALA A 158 -2.71 5.14 -2.71
N ALA A 159 -2.29 5.58 -3.91
CA ALA A 159 -1.18 4.98 -4.64
C ALA A 159 0.13 4.90 -3.81
N PRO A 160 0.61 5.99 -3.18
CA PRO A 160 1.82 5.95 -2.36
C PRO A 160 1.77 4.94 -1.20
N TYR A 161 0.62 4.79 -0.53
CA TYR A 161 0.46 3.80 0.55
C TYR A 161 0.53 2.38 0.00
N LEU A 162 -0.17 2.12 -1.10
CA LEU A 162 -0.19 0.83 -1.78
C LEU A 162 1.19 0.45 -2.35
N ASP A 163 1.92 1.42 -2.89
CA ASP A 163 3.29 1.25 -3.36
C ASP A 163 4.27 1.01 -2.19
N PHE A 164 4.08 1.69 -1.06
CA PHE A 164 4.84 1.43 0.15
C PHE A 164 4.62 0.00 0.67
N PHE A 165 3.37 -0.45 0.73
CA PHE A 165 3.05 -1.80 1.19
C PHE A 165 3.58 -2.88 0.24
N SER A 166 3.52 -2.66 -1.08
CA SER A 166 4.11 -3.58 -2.06
C SER A 166 5.66 -3.56 -2.02
N GLY A 167 6.27 -2.39 -1.84
CA GLY A 167 7.72 -2.24 -1.68
C GLY A 167 8.27 -2.88 -0.40
N TYR A 168 7.50 -2.88 0.68
CA TYR A 168 7.86 -3.56 1.94
C TYR A 168 8.07 -5.07 1.73
N ARG A 169 7.25 -5.71 0.88
CA ARG A 169 7.43 -7.13 0.50
C ARG A 169 8.76 -7.36 -0.22
N HIS A 170 9.18 -6.46 -1.11
CA HIS A 170 10.47 -6.57 -1.81
C HIS A 170 11.65 -6.43 -0.84
N ARG A 171 11.61 -5.46 0.07
CA ARG A 171 12.63 -5.27 1.11
C ARG A 171 12.71 -6.43 2.10
N LEU A 172 11.58 -7.06 2.44
CA LEU A 172 11.60 -8.31 3.20
C LEU A 172 12.23 -9.47 2.41
N GLY A 173 12.04 -9.51 1.08
CA GLY A 173 12.74 -10.43 0.19
C GLY A 173 14.26 -10.23 0.23
N GLU A 174 14.73 -8.99 0.34
CA GLU A 174 16.15 -8.67 0.51
C GLU A 174 16.66 -9.08 1.90
N LEU A 175 15.88 -8.88 2.97
CA LEU A 175 16.20 -9.35 4.32
C LEU A 175 16.30 -10.89 4.43
N ARG A 176 15.61 -11.63 3.55
CA ARG A 176 15.72 -13.11 3.44
C ARG A 176 17.07 -13.56 2.90
N SER A 177 17.83 -12.68 2.25
CA SER A 177 19.20 -12.94 1.80
C SER A 177 20.18 -12.81 2.98
N GLY A 178 20.33 -13.87 3.77
CA GLY A 178 21.53 -14.05 4.61
C GLY A 178 21.37 -14.04 6.13
N HIS A 179 20.16 -13.94 6.69
CA HIS A 179 19.98 -13.90 8.16
C HIS A 179 19.03 -14.98 8.68
N THR A 180 19.58 -15.96 9.43
CA THR A 180 18.81 -17.04 10.07
C THR A 180 18.24 -16.63 11.44
N ASN A 181 18.88 -15.68 12.11
CA ASN A 181 18.49 -15.18 13.44
C ASN A 181 18.55 -13.65 13.48
N MET A 182 17.62 -13.01 14.19
CA MET A 182 17.61 -11.57 14.43
C MET A 182 18.07 -11.28 15.88
N PRO A 183 19.02 -10.38 16.13
CA PRO A 183 19.43 -10.04 17.49
C PRO A 183 18.32 -9.25 18.20
N VAL A 184 17.84 -9.76 19.34
CA VAL A 184 16.72 -9.17 20.11
C VAL A 184 17.22 -8.36 21.32
N ARG A 185 18.38 -8.72 21.87
CA ARG A 185 19.00 -7.97 22.98
C ARG A 185 20.50 -8.16 22.98
N LYS A 186 21.24 -7.12 23.37
CA LYS A 186 22.66 -7.20 23.70
C LYS A 186 22.80 -6.77 25.15
N ALA A 187 23.03 -7.72 26.05
CA ALA A 187 23.26 -7.46 27.47
C ALA A 187 24.52 -8.21 27.90
N ASN A 188 25.44 -7.53 28.61
CA ASN A 188 26.69 -8.11 29.14
C ASN A 188 27.53 -8.88 28.09
N GLY A 189 27.61 -8.37 26.87
CA GLY A 189 28.37 -9.02 25.78
C GLY A 189 27.70 -10.25 25.15
N ILE A 190 26.56 -10.70 25.67
CA ILE A 190 25.77 -11.80 25.11
C ILE A 190 24.72 -11.21 24.18
N ILE A 191 24.76 -11.64 22.91
CA ILE A 191 23.72 -11.34 21.92
C ILE A 191 22.68 -12.46 22.02
N THR A 192 21.51 -12.17 22.57
CA THR A 192 20.36 -13.08 22.46
C THR A 192 19.71 -12.84 21.11
N SER A 193 19.71 -13.85 20.26
CA SER A 193 19.07 -13.82 18.95
C SER A 193 17.81 -14.70 18.94
N PHE A 194 16.86 -14.35 18.09
CA PHE A 194 15.60 -15.06 17.93
C PHE A 194 15.46 -15.49 16.47
N PRO A 195 15.03 -16.73 16.19
CA PRO A 195 14.99 -17.24 14.84
C PRO A 195 14.01 -16.44 13.98
N VAL A 196 14.46 -16.02 12.80
CA VAL A 196 13.64 -15.22 11.88
C VAL A 196 12.40 -16.01 11.41
N ALA A 197 12.51 -17.34 11.38
CA ALA A 197 11.42 -18.28 11.12
C ALA A 197 10.21 -18.09 12.06
N SER A 198 10.42 -17.65 13.31
CA SER A 198 9.33 -17.39 14.25
C SER A 198 8.42 -16.23 13.83
N TYR A 199 8.89 -15.32 12.97
CA TYR A 199 8.07 -14.27 12.35
C TYR A 199 7.37 -14.74 11.06
N GLY A 200 7.45 -16.03 10.74
CA GLY A 200 6.93 -16.57 9.49
C GLY A 200 7.83 -16.33 8.28
N ILE A 201 9.08 -15.97 8.51
CA ILE A 201 10.10 -15.80 7.46
C ILE A 201 10.86 -17.12 7.33
N THR A 202 10.33 -18.05 6.55
CA THR A 202 11.01 -19.32 6.27
C THR A 202 12.05 -19.13 5.16
N ALA A 203 13.30 -19.48 5.45
CA ALA A 203 14.38 -19.55 4.46
C ALA A 203 14.14 -20.77 3.55
N LEU A 204 13.24 -20.64 2.58
CA LEU A 204 13.11 -21.59 1.48
C LEU A 204 13.77 -21.00 0.25
N ILE A 205 15.10 -20.98 0.28
CA ILE A 205 15.93 -20.96 -0.93
C ILE A 205 17.03 -22.00 -0.69
N THR A 206 16.74 -23.25 -1.05
CA THR A 206 17.77 -24.20 -1.46
C THR A 206 18.25 -23.75 -2.85
N PHE A 207 19.54 -23.44 -2.96
CA PHE A 207 20.21 -23.28 -4.26
C PHE A 207 20.15 -24.57 -5.08
#